data_AF-A0A391PRE9-F1
#
_entry.id   AF-A0A391PRE9-F1
#
_cell.length_a   1.000
_cell.length_b   1.000
_cell.length_c   1.000
_cell.angle_alpha   90.00
_cell.angle_beta   90.00
_cell.angle_gamma   90.00
#
_symmetry.space_group_name_H-M   'P 1'
#
loop_
_entity.id
_entity.type
_entity.pdbx_description
1 polymer ?
#
loop_
_entity_poly.entity_id
_entity_poly.type
_entity_poly.pdbx_seq_one_letter_code
_entity_poly.pdbx_strand_id
1 'polypeptide(L)'
;MSAVELLAQAQTVLKSSRADGLSARMAAFLARQALEEIIEQRCANLDAPASRATTRSQLVVLRALDTQDAADRAAIAWSRLSVACHVHAFELQPSTAEVEHLCGVVASLLPV
;
A
#
# COMPACT_ATOMS: atom_id res chain seq x y z
N MET A 1 11.35 -9.63 -0.20
CA MET A 1 10.71 -9.33 -1.50
C MET A 1 10.74 -7.83 -1.67
N SER A 2 11.08 -7.35 -2.85
CA SER A 2 11.02 -5.93 -3.19
C SER A 2 9.57 -5.44 -3.28
N ALA A 3 9.36 -4.12 -3.24
CA ALA A 3 8.04 -3.51 -3.45
C ALA A 3 7.39 -3.96 -4.77
N VAL A 4 8.18 -4.11 -5.83
CA VAL A 4 7.71 -4.56 -7.15
C VAL A 4 7.22 -6.00 -7.10
N GLU A 5 7.97 -6.90 -6.45
CA GLU A 5 7.58 -8.31 -6.29
C GLU A 5 6.29 -8.45 -5.47
N LEU A 6 6.18 -7.70 -4.37
CA LEU A 6 4.98 -7.69 -3.52
C LEU A 6 3.75 -7.20 -4.29
N LEU A 7 3.90 -6.13 -5.09
CA LEU A 7 2.82 -5.58 -5.89
C LEU A 7 2.40 -6.51 -7.03
N ALA A 8 3.36 -7.15 -7.71
CA ALA A 8 3.08 -8.15 -8.73
C ALA A 8 2.33 -9.36 -8.13
N GLN A 9 2.72 -9.79 -6.93
CA GLN A 9 2.02 -10.85 -6.21
C GLN A 9 0.61 -10.42 -5.80
N ALA A 10 0.43 -9.18 -5.34
CA ALA A 10 -0.90 -8.63 -5.01
C ALA A 10 -1.84 -8.70 -6.21
N GLN A 11 -1.38 -8.27 -7.39
CA GLN A 11 -2.15 -8.32 -8.64
C GLN A 11 -2.47 -9.76 -9.07
N THR A 12 -1.51 -10.68 -8.90
CA THR A 12 -1.71 -12.11 -9.20
C THR A 12 -2.77 -12.74 -8.30
N VAL A 13 -2.70 -12.48 -7.00
CA VAL A 13 -3.70 -12.95 -6.02
C VAL A 13 -5.07 -12.35 -6.31
N LEU A 14 -5.14 -11.07 -6.67
CA LEU A 14 -6.40 -10.40 -6.97
C LEU A 14 -7.13 -10.99 -8.17
N LYS A 15 -6.38 -11.37 -9.22
CA LYS A 15 -6.90 -12.04 -10.43
C LYS A 15 -7.28 -13.51 -10.16
N SER A 16 -6.66 -14.11 -9.16
CA SER A 16 -6.92 -15.50 -8.78
C SER A 16 -8.15 -15.55 -7.89
N SER A 17 -9.34 -15.69 -8.48
CA SER A 17 -10.58 -15.83 -7.72
C SER A 17 -10.53 -17.10 -6.87
N ARG A 18 -10.70 -16.96 -5.55
CA ARG A 18 -10.73 -18.08 -4.59
C ARG A 18 -12.15 -18.28 -4.08
N ALA A 19 -12.50 -19.53 -3.82
CA ALA A 19 -13.81 -19.92 -3.30
C ALA A 19 -14.13 -19.32 -1.91
N ASP A 20 -13.10 -18.93 -1.15
CA ASP A 20 -13.23 -18.29 0.17
C ASP A 20 -13.51 -16.77 0.10
N GLY A 21 -13.43 -16.16 -1.09
CA GLY A 21 -13.60 -14.72 -1.28
C GLY A 21 -12.49 -13.85 -0.70
N LEU A 22 -11.40 -14.44 -0.18
CA LEU A 22 -10.35 -13.71 0.55
C LEU A 22 -9.30 -13.07 -0.37
N SER A 23 -9.34 -13.33 -1.68
CA SER A 23 -8.36 -12.83 -2.65
C SER A 23 -8.18 -11.32 -2.57
N ALA A 24 -9.26 -10.54 -2.47
CA ALA A 24 -9.19 -9.08 -2.37
C ALA A 24 -8.43 -8.62 -1.12
N ARG A 25 -8.70 -9.22 0.03
CA ARG A 25 -8.03 -8.87 1.29
C ARG A 25 -6.56 -9.29 1.31
N MET A 26 -6.23 -10.46 0.78
CA MET A 26 -4.84 -10.90 0.66
C MET A 26 -4.05 -10.00 -0.29
N ALA A 27 -4.65 -9.61 -1.41
CA ALA A 27 -4.05 -8.63 -2.32
C ALA A 27 -3.86 -7.27 -1.65
N ALA A 28 -4.84 -6.80 -0.85
CA ALA A 28 -4.71 -5.57 -0.08
C ALA A 28 -3.55 -5.64 0.93
N PHE A 29 -3.36 -6.78 1.60
CA PHE A 29 -2.24 -6.98 2.51
C PHE A 29 -0.89 -6.87 1.80
N LEU A 30 -0.73 -7.54 0.66
CA LEU A 30 0.50 -7.50 -0.14
C LEU A 30 0.77 -6.10 -0.71
N ALA A 31 -0.26 -5.41 -1.19
CA ALA A 31 -0.16 -4.04 -1.67
C ALA A 31 0.23 -3.08 -0.53
N ARG A 32 -0.26 -3.30 0.69
CA ARG A 32 0.12 -2.51 1.88
C ARG A 32 1.61 -2.68 2.20
N GLN A 33 2.12 -3.91 2.14
CA GLN A 33 3.55 -4.17 2.35
C GLN A 33 4.41 -3.52 1.25
N ALA A 34 3.98 -3.61 -0.02
CA ALA A 34 4.67 -2.93 -1.11
C ALA A 34 4.72 -1.40 -0.90
N LEU A 35 3.63 -0.81 -0.43
CA LEU A 35 3.56 0.62 -0.14
C LEU A 35 4.46 1.02 1.04
N GLU A 36 4.52 0.22 2.10
CA GLU A 36 5.39 0.46 3.25
C GLU A 36 6.87 0.48 2.84
N GLU A 37 7.29 -0.45 1.98
CA GLU A 37 8.63 -0.49 1.41
C GLU A 37 8.91 0.77 0.54
N ILE A 38 7.95 1.19 -0.29
CA ILE A 38 8.08 2.41 -1.12
C ILE A 38 8.22 3.65 -0.24
N ILE A 39 7.44 3.76 0.84
CA ILE A 39 7.50 4.90 1.78
C ILE A 39 8.89 4.96 2.44
N GLU A 40 9.42 3.82 2.89
CA GLU A 40 10.76 3.75 3.47
C GLU A 40 11.84 4.19 2.47
N GLN A 41 11.79 3.68 1.24
CA GLN A 41 12.71 4.05 0.15
C GLN A 41 12.62 5.54 -0.19
N ARG A 42 11.41 6.11 -0.25
CA ARG A 42 11.21 7.54 -0.51
C ARG A 42 11.81 8.41 0.60
N CYS A 43 11.59 8.06 1.87
CA CYS A 43 12.23 8.76 2.99
C CYS A 43 13.76 8.74 2.89
N ALA A 44 14.35 7.59 2.50
CA ALA A 44 15.78 7.48 2.26
C ALA A 44 16.27 8.37 1.10
N ASN A 45 15.53 8.41 -0.02
CA ASN A 45 15.85 9.25 -1.17
C ASN A 45 15.76 10.77 -0.89
N LEU A 46 15.01 11.15 0.15
CA LEU A 46 14.89 12.52 0.64
C LEU A 46 15.93 12.88 1.71
N ASP A 47 16.94 12.04 1.90
CA ASP A 47 17.99 12.18 2.92
C ASP A 47 17.45 12.27 4.36
N ALA A 48 16.27 11.68 4.58
CA ALA A 48 15.56 11.63 5.85
C ALA A 48 15.22 10.18 6.24
N PRO A 49 16.21 9.28 6.37
CA PRO A 49 15.98 7.89 6.68
C PRO A 49 15.26 7.74 8.04
N ALA A 50 14.08 7.14 8.00
CA ALA A 50 13.17 7.02 9.14
C ALA A 50 12.91 5.54 9.48
N SER A 51 13.95 4.71 9.44
CA SER A 51 13.88 3.24 9.57
C SER A 51 13.34 2.73 10.92
N ARG A 52 13.42 3.55 11.97
CA ARG A 52 12.82 3.24 13.30
C ARG A 52 11.45 3.86 13.50
N ALA A 53 10.99 4.67 12.56
CA ALA A 53 9.72 5.36 12.67
C ALA A 53 8.58 4.46 12.19
N THR A 54 7.39 4.62 12.77
CA THR A 54 6.18 3.96 12.25
C THR A 54 5.88 4.47 10.84
N THR A 55 5.19 3.69 10.00
CA THR A 55 4.78 4.15 8.67
C THR A 55 3.98 5.46 8.74
N ARG A 56 3.14 5.62 9.76
CA ARG A 56 2.40 6.88 9.99
C ARG A 56 3.35 8.07 10.22
N SER A 57 4.44 7.87 10.95
CA SER A 57 5.47 8.90 11.14
C SER A 57 6.25 9.16 9.85
N GLN A 58 6.58 8.13 9.07
CA GLN A 58 7.22 8.28 7.76
C GLN A 58 6.33 9.07 6.77
N LEU A 59 5.01 8.88 6.79
CA LEU A 59 4.07 9.68 6.01
C LEU A 59 4.10 11.18 6.38
N VAL A 60 4.42 11.52 7.63
CA VAL A 60 4.63 12.92 8.03
C VAL A 60 5.91 13.48 7.41
N VAL A 61 6.97 12.68 7.33
CA VAL A 61 8.23 13.04 6.64
C VAL A 61 7.96 13.28 5.16
N LEU A 62 7.26 12.37 4.47
CA LEU A 62 6.90 12.54 3.06
C LEU A 62 6.08 13.81 2.84
N ARG A 63 5.12 14.11 3.72
CA ARG A 63 4.33 15.35 3.60
C ARG A 63 5.15 16.62 3.78
N ALA A 64 6.28 16.56 4.48
CA ALA A 64 7.17 17.69 4.69
C ALA A 64 8.23 17.85 3.57
N LEU A 65 8.68 16.74 2.97
CA LEU A 65 9.88 16.70 2.13
C LEU A 65 9.65 16.18 0.69
N ASP A 66 8.62 15.36 0.44
CA ASP A 66 8.27 14.87 -0.89
C ASP A 66 7.31 15.85 -1.59
N THR A 67 7.00 15.59 -2.85
CA THR A 67 5.91 16.26 -3.57
C THR A 67 4.57 16.03 -2.86
N GLN A 68 3.74 17.08 -2.83
CA GLN A 68 2.41 17.01 -2.21
C GLN A 68 1.55 15.89 -2.82
N ASP A 69 1.56 15.73 -4.15
CA ASP A 69 0.80 14.68 -4.83
C ASP A 69 1.24 13.27 -4.41
N ALA A 70 2.54 12.99 -4.34
CA ALA A 70 3.03 11.69 -3.90
C ALA A 70 2.72 11.41 -2.43
N ALA A 71 2.91 12.41 -1.55
CA ALA A 71 2.64 12.28 -0.13
C ALA A 71 1.15 12.03 0.16
N ASP A 72 0.25 12.76 -0.51
CA ASP A 72 -1.20 12.59 -0.35
C ASP A 72 -1.66 11.22 -0.85
N ARG A 73 -1.18 10.79 -2.01
CA ARG A 73 -1.46 9.45 -2.56
C ARG A 73 -0.98 8.34 -1.62
N ALA A 74 0.23 8.45 -1.08
CA ALA A 74 0.77 7.47 -0.14
C ALA A 74 -0.07 7.41 1.14
N ALA A 75 -0.46 8.55 1.70
CA ALA A 75 -1.27 8.60 2.91
C ALA A 75 -2.68 8.02 2.71
N ILE A 76 -3.34 8.37 1.60
CA ILE A 76 -4.67 7.86 1.25
C ILE A 76 -4.60 6.36 1.01
N ALA A 77 -3.64 5.89 0.19
CA ALA A 77 -3.47 4.47 -0.11
C ALA A 77 -3.19 3.66 1.16
N TRP A 78 -2.27 4.12 2.02
CA TRP A 78 -1.94 3.43 3.26
C TRP A 78 -3.14 3.33 4.21
N SER A 79 -3.92 4.41 4.35
CA SER A 79 -5.14 4.38 5.16
C SER A 79 -6.17 3.39 4.62
N ARG A 80 -6.45 3.43 3.32
CA ARG A 80 -7.45 2.56 2.66
C ARG A 80 -7.03 1.09 2.68
N LEU A 81 -5.76 0.80 2.42
CA LEU A 81 -5.22 -0.56 2.48
C LEU A 81 -5.21 -1.10 3.91
N SER A 82 -4.91 -0.26 4.90
CA SER A 82 -4.97 -0.67 6.31
C SER A 82 -6.39 -1.08 6.70
N VAL A 83 -7.41 -0.31 6.32
CA VAL A 83 -8.82 -0.69 6.54
C VAL A 83 -9.17 -1.99 5.82
N ALA A 84 -8.80 -2.13 4.54
CA ALA A 84 -9.08 -3.33 3.75
C ALA A 84 -8.47 -4.62 4.32
N CYS A 85 -7.38 -4.51 5.10
CA CYS A 85 -6.74 -5.64 5.76
C CYS A 85 -7.47 -6.12 7.03
N HIS A 86 -8.29 -5.28 7.66
CA HIS A 86 -8.99 -5.65 8.89
C HIS A 86 -10.21 -6.55 8.60
N VAL A 87 -10.53 -7.41 9.57
CA VAL A 87 -11.70 -8.30 9.55
C VAL A 87 -12.57 -7.94 10.74
N HIS A 88 -13.76 -7.42 10.45
CA HIS A 88 -14.81 -7.19 11.44
C HIS A 88 -16.04 -8.04 11.08
N ALA A 89 -16.70 -8.62 12.09
CA ALA A 89 -17.73 -9.64 11.92
C ALA A 89 -18.97 -9.21 11.08
N PHE A 90 -19.12 -7.91 10.82
CA PHE A 90 -20.23 -7.33 10.06
C PHE A 90 -19.78 -6.37 8.95
N GLU A 91 -18.48 -6.32 8.67
CA GLU A 91 -17.95 -5.44 7.64
C GLU A 91 -17.92 -6.15 6.29
N LEU A 92 -18.35 -5.43 5.24
CA LEU A 92 -18.26 -5.92 3.87
C LEU A 92 -16.79 -6.15 3.51
N GLN A 93 -16.53 -7.22 2.75
CA GLN A 93 -15.18 -7.43 2.22
C GLN A 93 -14.81 -6.30 1.26
N PRO A 94 -13.52 -5.90 1.20
CA PRO A 94 -13.10 -4.93 0.19
C PRO A 94 -13.41 -5.48 -1.19
N SER A 95 -13.96 -4.65 -2.07
CA SER A 95 -14.27 -5.09 -3.43
C SER A 95 -12.98 -5.28 -4.23
N THR A 96 -13.01 -6.20 -5.20
CA THR A 96 -11.88 -6.42 -6.12
C THR A 96 -11.49 -5.13 -6.84
N ALA A 97 -12.47 -4.33 -7.27
CA ALA A 97 -12.23 -3.05 -7.96
C ALA A 97 -11.55 -2.01 -7.07
N GLU A 98 -11.91 -1.92 -5.78
CA GLU A 98 -11.23 -1.03 -4.84
C GLU A 98 -9.78 -1.44 -4.64
N VAL A 99 -9.51 -2.74 -4.47
CA VAL A 99 -8.13 -3.22 -4.28
C VAL A 99 -7.32 -3.07 -5.56
N GLU A 100 -7.92 -3.28 -6.73
CA GLU A 100 -7.26 -3.05 -8.02
C GLU A 100 -6.87 -1.58 -8.18
N HIS A 101 -7.78 -0.66 -7.86
CA HIS A 101 -7.51 0.76 -7.87
C HIS A 101 -6.35 1.13 -6.91
N LEU A 102 -6.37 0.61 -5.68
CA LEU A 102 -5.30 0.85 -4.71
C LEU A 102 -3.96 0.29 -5.19
N CYS A 103 -3.92 -0.89 -5.81
CA CYS A 103 -2.72 -1.42 -6.45
C CYS A 103 -2.19 -0.49 -7.55
N GLY A 104 -3.08 0.13 -8.34
CA GLY A 104 -2.72 1.14 -9.33
C GLY A 104 -2.10 2.40 -8.70
N VAL A 105 -2.64 2.87 -7.57
CA VAL A 105 -2.06 3.99 -6.82
C VAL A 105 -0.66 3.63 -6.30
N VAL A 106 -0.49 2.44 -5.72
CA VAL A 106 0.82 1.96 -5.24
C VAL A 106 1.82 1.86 -6.40
N ALA A 107 1.41 1.34 -7.56
CA ALA A 107 2.24 1.29 -8.76
C ALA A 107 2.74 2.68 -9.19
N SER A 108 1.86 3.70 -9.11
CA SER A 108 2.22 5.08 -9.47
C SER A 108 3.24 5.72 -8.54
N LEU A 109 3.48 5.14 -7.36
CA LEU A 109 4.42 5.64 -6.35
C LEU A 109 5.79 4.96 -6.40
N LEU A 110 5.98 3.94 -7.26
CA LEU A 110 7.26 3.27 -7.41
C LEU A 110 8.37 4.29 -7.73
N PRO A 111 9.56 4.15 -7.13
CA PRO A 111 10.70 5.00 -7.46
C PRO A 111 11.09 4.80 -8.93
N VAL A 112 11.49 5.89 -9.59
CA VAL A 112 11.99 5.92 -10.97
C VAL A 112 13.45 5.52 -11.01
#